data_AF-A0AAF0Q718-F1
#
_entry.id   AF-A0AAF0Q718-F1
#
_cell.length_a   1.000
_cell.length_b   1.000
_cell.length_c   1.000
_cell.angle_alpha   90.00
_cell.angle_beta   90.00
_cell.angle_gamma   90.00
#
_symmetry.space_group_name_H-M   'P 1'
#
loop_
_entity.id
_entity.type
_entity.pdbx_description
1 polymer ?
#
loop_
_entity_poly.entity_id
_entity_poly.type
_entity_poly.pdbx_seq_one_letter_code
_entity_poly.pdbx_strand_id
1 'polypeptide(L)' 'MYFQSQKKLTAKQARWQDFLAEFDFTFEYKPGKANVVADALSHKADLAAIISSTCSNVIDDINECMQHDLVAKQLLILA' A
#
# COMPACT_ATOMS: atom_id res chain seq x y z
N MET A 1 -6.81 -1.49 30.49
CA MET A 1 -5.75 -1.15 29.51
C MET A 1 -5.51 0.34 29.52
N TYR A 2 -4.24 0.77 29.46
CA TYR A 2 -3.84 2.17 29.69
C TYR A 2 -4.57 3.19 28.81
N PHE A 3 -4.81 2.87 27.52
CA PHE A 3 -5.44 3.78 26.57
C PHE A 3 -6.86 4.24 26.97
N GLN A 4 -7.71 3.32 27.45
CA GLN A 4 -9.08 3.65 27.87
C GLN A 4 -9.15 4.29 29.26
N SER A 5 -8.18 4.00 30.13
CA SER A 5 -8.16 4.45 31.53
C SER A 5 -7.24 5.65 31.79
N GLN A 6 -6.65 6.25 30.75
CA GLN A 6 -5.70 7.34 30.89
C GLN A 6 -6.41 8.64 31.26
N LYS A 7 -5.98 9.29 32.36
CA LYS A 7 -6.61 10.53 32.87
C LYS A 7 -6.49 11.74 31.93
N LYS A 8 -5.46 11.78 31.08
CA LYS A 8 -5.19 12.87 30.14
C LYS A 8 -4.89 12.29 28.77
N LEU A 9 -5.80 12.50 27.84
CA LEU A 9 -5.63 12.15 26.44
C LEU A 9 -5.20 13.37 25.65
N THR A 10 -4.34 13.18 24.65
CA THR A 10 -4.12 14.18 23.60
C THR A 10 -5.38 14.30 22.75
N ALA A 11 -5.56 15.43 22.05
CA ALA A 11 -6.73 15.63 21.18
C ALA A 11 -6.88 14.52 20.12
N LYS A 12 -5.76 13.99 19.60
CA LYS A 12 -5.76 12.86 18.67
C LYS A 12 -6.30 11.60 19.34
N GLN A 13 -5.83 11.26 20.54
CA GLN A 13 -6.27 10.07 21.26
C GLN A 13 -7.75 10.15 21.66
N ALA A 14 -8.25 11.32 22.08
CA ALA A 14 -9.68 11.51 22.38
C ALA A 14 -10.55 11.23 21.16
N ARG A 15 -10.22 11.81 19.99
CA ARG A 15 -10.94 11.53 18.74
C ARG A 15 -10.96 10.04 18.37
N TRP A 16 -9.84 9.35 18.56
CA TRP A 16 -9.78 7.91 18.33
C TRP A 16 -10.59 7.13 19.36
N GLN A 17 -10.62 7.56 20.62
CA GLN A 17 -11.43 6.92 21.65
C GLN A 17 -12.93 7.05 21.35
N ASP A 18 -13.38 8.24 20.95
CA ASP A 18 -14.77 8.48 20.56
C ASP A 18 -15.17 7.57 19.38
N PHE A 19 -14.33 7.52 18.34
CA PHE A 19 -14.56 6.66 17.19
C PHE A 19 -14.60 5.16 17.56
N LEU A 20 -13.65 4.71 18.39
CA LEU A 20 -13.57 3.29 18.77
C LEU A 20 -14.69 2.87 19.72
N ALA A 21 -15.29 3.80 20.48
CA ALA A 21 -16.38 3.51 21.42
C ALA A 21 -17.66 2.99 20.71
N GLU A 22 -17.77 3.19 19.40
CA GLU A 22 -18.88 2.68 18.59
C GLU A 22 -18.78 1.17 18.29
N PHE A 23 -17.63 0.55 18.57
CA PHE A 23 -17.37 -0.85 18.27
C PHE A 23 -17.26 -1.67 19.55
N ASP A 24 -17.74 -2.91 19.51
CA ASP A 24 -17.41 -3.92 20.52
C ASP A 24 -16.11 -4.61 20.13
N PHE A 25 -15.03 -4.30 20.83
CA PHE A 25 -13.70 -4.82 20.50
C PHE A 25 -12.83 -5.03 21.74
N THR A 26 -11.87 -5.94 21.60
CA THR A 26 -10.84 -6.20 22.59
C THR A 26 -9.47 -5.88 22.02
N PHE A 27 -8.61 -5.32 22.86
CA PHE A 27 -7.23 -5.08 22.49
C PHE A 27 -6.38 -6.32 22.82
N GLU A 28 -5.80 -6.92 21.80
CA GLU A 28 -4.90 -8.07 21.92
C GLU A 28 -3.55 -7.77 21.29
N TYR A 29 -2.47 -8.07 22.02
CA TYR A 29 -1.14 -7.97 21.47
C TYR A 29 -0.88 -9.12 20.49
N LYS A 30 -0.53 -8.78 19.24
CA LYS A 30 -0.08 -9.74 18.24
C LYS A 30 1.42 -9.56 18.00
N PRO A 31 2.25 -10.60 18.24
CA PRO A 31 3.67 -10.57 17.90
C PRO A 31 3.87 -10.29 16.41
N GLY A 32 4.95 -9.60 16.04
CA GLY A 32 5.21 -9.22 14.64
C GLY A 32 5.18 -10.40 13.65
N LYS A 33 5.67 -11.59 14.06
CA LYS A 33 5.59 -12.82 13.24
C LYS A 33 4.17 -13.28 12.93
N ALA A 34 3.18 -12.90 13.73
CA ALA A 34 1.77 -13.18 13.49
C ALA A 34 1.05 -12.04 12.76
N ASN A 35 1.71 -10.89 12.58
CA ASN A 35 1.14 -9.69 11.96
C ASN A 35 1.48 -9.55 10.46
N VAL A 36 1.95 -10.64 9.83
CA VAL A 36 2.49 -10.65 8.44
C VAL A 36 1.52 -10.08 7.43
N VAL A 37 0.22 -10.39 7.55
CA VAL A 37 -0.80 -9.89 6.60
C VAL A 37 -0.97 -8.37 6.73
N ALA A 38 -1.10 -7.85 7.95
CA ALA A 38 -1.26 -6.41 8.16
C ALA A 38 0.01 -5.65 7.76
N ASP A 39 1.19 -6.20 8.07
CA ASP A 39 2.50 -5.64 7.69
C ASP A 39 2.66 -5.56 6.16
N ALA A 40 2.33 -6.64 5.45
CA ALA A 40 2.35 -6.66 3.98
C ALA A 40 1.36 -5.64 3.37
N LEU A 41 0.17 -5.48 3.97
CA LEU A 41 -0.82 -4.51 3.50
C LEU A 41 -0.38 -3.07 3.76
N SER A 42 0.26 -2.76 4.89
CA SER A 42 0.78 -1.42 5.15
C SER A 42 1.86 -1.01 4.16
N HIS A 43 2.70 -1.95 3.74
CA HIS A 43 3.76 -1.69 2.75
C HIS A 43 3.23 -1.61 1.31
N LYS A 44 1.97 -1.98 1.04
CA LYS A 44 1.45 -2.00 -0.34
C LYS A 44 1.50 -0.62 -1.01
N ALA A 45 1.21 0.44 -0.27
CA ALA A 45 1.24 1.81 -0.81
C ALA A 45 2.68 2.25 -1.13
N ASP A 46 3.62 1.93 -0.24
CA ASP A 46 5.04 2.23 -0.44
C ASP A 46 5.61 1.43 -1.61
N LEU A 47 5.26 0.14 -1.72
CA LEU A 47 5.62 -0.70 -2.86
C LEU A 47 5.02 -0.18 -4.17
N ALA A 48 3.76 0.27 -4.16
CA ALA A 48 3.16 0.88 -5.34
C ALA A 48 3.88 2.18 -5.76
N ALA A 49 4.26 3.02 -4.79
CA ALA A 49 5.04 4.23 -5.05
C ALA A 49 6.45 3.91 -5.59
N ILE A 50 7.12 2.89 -5.04
CA ILE A 50 8.43 2.41 -5.50
C ILE A 50 8.34 1.82 -6.92
N ILE A 51 7.33 0.98 -7.19
CA ILE A 51 7.11 0.42 -8.52
C ILE A 51 6.86 1.56 -9.52
N SER A 52 6.01 2.53 -9.17
CA SER A 52 5.75 3.69 -10.03
C SER A 52 6.98 4.57 -10.27
N SER A 53 7.94 4.62 -9.34
CA SER A 53 9.14 5.45 -9.46
C SER A 53 10.32 4.72 -10.11
N THR A 54 10.37 3.39 -9.97
CA THR A 54 11.51 2.56 -10.43
C THR A 54 11.23 1.91 -11.77
N CYS A 55 9.97 1.57 -12.06
CA CYS A 55 9.54 1.30 -13.42
C CYS A 55 9.41 2.63 -14.15
N SER A 56 10.54 3.21 -14.58
CA SER A 56 10.57 4.00 -15.83
C SER A 56 9.72 3.23 -16.81
N ASN A 57 8.64 3.85 -17.31
CA ASN A 57 7.52 3.20 -17.98
C ASN A 57 8.00 2.05 -18.87
N VAL A 58 8.11 0.83 -18.31
CA VAL A 58 8.76 -0.29 -19.00
C VAL A 58 8.00 -0.59 -20.28
N ILE A 59 6.69 -0.31 -20.25
CA ILE A 59 5.79 -0.33 -21.39
C ILE A 59 6.18 0.72 -22.43
N ASP A 60 6.51 1.96 -22.05
CA ASP A 60 6.96 2.99 -22.99
C ASP A 60 8.33 2.64 -23.58
N ASP A 61 9.27 2.15 -22.77
CA ASP A 61 10.59 1.70 -23.25
C ASP A 61 10.47 0.53 -24.23
N ILE A 62 9.58 -0.43 -23.93
CA ILE A 62 9.26 -1.55 -24.83
C ILE A 62 8.58 -1.04 -26.10
N ASN A 63 7.61 -0.14 -25.98
CA ASN A 63 6.89 0.43 -27.13
C ASN A 63 7.83 1.22 -28.04
N GLU A 64 8.74 2.02 -27.46
CA GLU A 64 9.76 2.76 -28.19
C GLU A 64 10.71 1.79 -28.91
N CYS A 65 11.18 0.74 -28.22
CA CYS A 65 12.01 -0.29 -28.84
C CYS A 65 11.30 -1.01 -30.00
N MET A 66 10.01 -1.35 -29.83
CA MET A 66 9.17 -1.95 -30.87
C MET A 66 8.90 -1.00 -32.04
N GLN A 67 8.83 0.32 -31.81
CA GLN A 67 8.75 1.33 -32.87
C GLN A 67 10.06 1.51 -33.64
N HIS A 68 11.18 0.95 -33.18
CA HIS A 68 12.42 0.94 -33.95
C HIS A 68 12.69 -0.39 -34.65
N ASP A 69 12.06 -1.48 -34.20
CA ASP A 69 12.17 -2.80 -34.82
C ASP A 69 11.26 -2.94 -36.06
N LEU A 70 11.87 -3.23 -37.21
CA LEU A 70 11.18 -3.43 -38.49
C LEU A 70 10.24 -4.65 -38.48
N VAL A 71 10.62 -5.72 -37.79
CA VAL A 71 9.81 -6.95 -37.68
C VAL A 71 8.58 -6.68 -36.81
N ALA A 72 8.76 -5.98 -35.69
CA ALA A 72 7.65 -5.61 -34.80
C ALA A 72 6.64 -4.69 -35.50
N LYS A 73 7.12 -3.69 -36.27
CA LYS A 73 6.27 -2.83 -37.12
C LYS A 73 5.42 -3.61 -38.11
N GLN A 74 6.00 -4.62 -38.74
CA GLN A 74 5.31 -5.42 -39.76
C GLN A 74 4.20 -6.28 -39.16
N LEU A 75 4.42 -6.80 -37.95
CA LEU A 75 3.40 -7.55 -37.21
C LEU A 75 2.22 -6.66 -36.78
N LEU A 76 2.48 -5.39 -36.46
CA LEU A 76 1.44 -4.44 -36.04
C LEU A 76 0.53 -3.99 -37.20
N ILE A 77 1.03 -4.03 -38.44
CA ILE A 77 0.24 -3.72 -39.65
C ILE A 77 -0.69 -4.90 -40.02
N LEU A 78 -0.39 -6.11 -39.54
CA LEU A 78 -1.13 -7.34 -39.84
C LEU A 78 -2.19 -7.70 -38.79
N ALA A 79 -2.26 -6.97 -37.67
CA ALA A 79 -3.26 -7.11 -36.62
C ALA A 79 -4.45 -6.17 -36.84
#